data_AF-A0A1M7U995-F1
#
_entry.id   AF-A0A1M7U995-F1
#
_cell.length_a   1.000
_cell.length_b   1.000
_cell.length_c   1.000
_cell.angle_alpha   90.00
_cell.angle_beta   90.00
_cell.angle_gamma   90.00
#
_symmetry.space_group_name_H-M   'P 1'
#
loop_
_entity.id
_entity.type
_entity.pdbx_description
1 polymer ?
#
loop_
_entity_poly.entity_id
_entity_poly.type
_entity_poly.pdbx_seq_one_letter_code
_entity_poly.pdbx_strand_id
1 'polypeptide(L)'
;MRKTTTIVAALVLASFAGSARAAETVVQRAVTCFACHGEHGQSEMENTPSLGGQQAPYALIQLFMFREKLRTFDPMNEMVKSFTDDDLQKFSDFIAKLPKPQPPAEAGDPARMQKGLALAQQHRCNSCHNADLSGKENVPRLANQREDYLNKTLAEYKDNSRHGYDGTMADVMGEVPKEQIADLAYYISHYR
;
A
#
# COMPACT_ATOMS: atom_id res chain seq x y z
N MET A 1 85.04 -8.91 17.32
CA MET A 1 84.53 -7.55 16.99
C MET A 1 83.18 -7.71 16.30
N ARG A 2 82.08 -7.44 17.02
CA ARG A 2 80.69 -7.65 16.58
C ARG A 2 80.27 -6.50 15.65
N LYS A 3 79.77 -6.81 14.45
CA LYS A 3 79.07 -5.85 13.58
C LYS A 3 77.57 -6.06 13.78
N THR A 4 76.91 -5.08 14.39
CA THR A 4 75.46 -5.01 14.59
C THR A 4 74.78 -4.54 13.32
N THR A 5 73.95 -5.40 12.72
CA THR A 5 73.06 -5.07 11.60
C THR A 5 71.72 -4.62 12.17
N THR A 6 71.39 -3.33 12.05
CA THR A 6 70.09 -2.79 12.47
C THR A 6 69.09 -2.94 11.33
N ILE A 7 68.15 -3.87 11.45
CA ILE A 7 67.00 -4.00 10.55
C ILE A 7 65.90 -3.07 11.09
N VAL A 8 65.60 -1.99 10.35
CA VAL A 8 64.44 -1.14 10.63
C VAL A 8 63.25 -1.75 9.90
N ALA A 9 62.39 -2.46 10.64
CA ALA A 9 61.11 -2.94 10.14
C ALA A 9 60.09 -1.77 10.18
N ALA A 10 59.79 -1.19 9.03
CA ALA A 10 58.71 -0.22 8.90
C ALA A 10 57.36 -0.95 8.89
N LEU A 11 56.63 -0.86 10.00
CA LEU A 11 55.25 -1.33 10.10
C LEU A 11 54.34 -0.41 9.27
N VAL A 12 53.89 -0.88 8.10
CA VAL A 12 52.83 -0.22 7.34
C VAL A 12 51.50 -0.64 7.95
N LEU A 13 50.93 0.20 8.83
CA LEU A 13 49.53 0.08 9.23
C LEU A 13 48.65 0.48 8.04
N ALA A 14 48.11 -0.50 7.32
CA ALA A 14 47.03 -0.29 6.37
C ALA A 14 45.72 -0.06 7.13
N SER A 15 45.35 1.20 7.33
CA SER A 15 44.03 1.57 7.84
C SER A 15 42.96 1.28 6.79
N PHE A 16 42.34 0.09 6.86
CA PHE A 16 41.07 -0.19 6.17
C PHE A 16 39.93 0.54 6.90
N ALA A 17 39.80 1.85 6.67
CA ALA A 17 38.57 2.57 6.95
C ALA A 17 37.57 2.25 5.84
N GLY A 18 36.98 1.05 5.88
CA GLY A 18 35.81 0.73 5.09
C GLY A 18 34.67 1.61 5.56
N SER A 19 34.34 2.65 4.79
CA SER A 19 33.14 3.45 5.03
C SER A 19 31.91 2.54 4.84
N ALA A 20 31.42 1.96 5.93
CA ALA A 20 30.09 1.39 5.96
C ALA A 20 29.12 2.54 5.65
N ARG A 21 28.62 2.60 4.41
CA ARG A 21 27.49 3.47 4.11
C ARG A 21 26.35 3.03 5.03
N ALA A 22 25.88 3.94 5.87
CA ALA A 22 24.69 3.68 6.68
C ALA A 22 23.56 3.23 5.74
N ALA A 23 22.87 2.15 6.11
CA ALA A 23 21.71 1.70 5.35
C ALA A 23 20.68 2.84 5.28
N GLU A 24 20.07 3.04 4.11
CA GLU A 24 19.04 4.05 3.94
C GLU A 24 17.86 3.79 4.88
N THR A 25 17.33 4.85 5.48
CA THR A 25 16.13 4.78 6.30
C THR A 25 14.89 4.47 5.45
N VAL A 26 13.81 4.00 6.09
CA VAL A 26 12.53 3.77 5.40
C VAL A 26 12.01 5.05 4.72
N VAL A 27 12.20 6.22 5.34
CA VAL A 27 11.77 7.51 4.78
C VAL A 27 12.52 7.82 3.48
N GLN A 28 13.84 7.58 3.44
CA GLN A 28 14.66 7.81 2.25
C GLN A 28 14.26 6.85 1.13
N ARG A 29 14.04 5.57 1.45
CA ARG A 29 13.65 4.56 0.45
C ARG A 29 12.21 4.74 -0.04
N ALA A 30 11.31 5.28 0.78
CA ALA A 30 9.91 5.49 0.42
C ALA A 30 9.69 6.56 -0.67
N VAL A 31 10.70 7.40 -0.94
CA VAL A 31 10.63 8.43 -1.99
C VAL A 31 10.27 7.82 -3.36
N THR A 32 10.77 6.62 -3.67
CA THR A 32 10.44 5.94 -4.94
C THR A 32 8.99 5.50 -5.03
N CYS A 33 8.35 5.19 -3.90
CA CYS A 33 6.93 4.81 -3.84
C CYS A 33 6.03 5.99 -4.26
N PHE A 34 6.43 7.21 -3.90
CA PHE A 34 5.64 8.42 -4.13
C PHE A 34 5.52 8.82 -5.59
N ALA A 35 6.40 8.33 -6.47
CA ALA A 35 6.28 8.55 -7.91
C ALA A 35 4.96 8.03 -8.49
N CYS A 36 4.37 6.99 -7.87
CA CYS A 36 3.09 6.42 -8.28
C CYS A 36 1.99 6.70 -7.24
N HIS A 37 2.32 6.57 -5.94
CA HIS A 37 1.33 6.66 -4.86
C HIS A 37 1.12 8.08 -4.30
N GLY A 38 1.83 9.07 -4.85
CA GLY A 38 1.78 10.48 -4.45
C GLY A 38 2.64 10.81 -3.23
N GLU A 39 3.17 12.04 -3.17
CA GLU A 39 4.12 12.52 -2.15
C GLU A 39 3.59 12.39 -0.71
N HIS A 40 2.27 12.45 -0.53
CA HIS A 40 1.62 12.31 0.76
C HIS A 40 0.82 11.00 0.88
N GLY A 41 1.07 10.04 0.00
CA GLY A 41 0.31 8.78 -0.07
C GLY A 41 -1.09 8.93 -0.68
N GLN A 42 -1.39 10.08 -1.30
CA GLN A 42 -2.60 10.31 -2.08
C GLN A 42 -2.24 10.32 -3.57
N SER A 43 -2.62 9.28 -4.30
CA SER A 43 -2.25 9.11 -5.69
C SER A 43 -3.14 9.92 -6.63
N GLU A 44 -2.53 10.51 -7.66
CA GLU A 44 -3.23 11.12 -8.79
C GLU A 44 -3.09 10.28 -10.08
N MET A 45 -2.39 9.15 -10.00
CA MET A 45 -2.14 8.26 -11.14
C MET A 45 -3.31 7.28 -11.36
N GLU A 46 -3.70 7.09 -12.62
CA GLU A 46 -4.77 6.17 -13.00
C GLU A 46 -4.53 4.75 -12.51
N ASN A 47 -5.58 4.11 -11.99
CA ASN A 47 -5.61 2.77 -11.42
C ASN A 47 -4.56 2.51 -10.33
N THR A 48 -3.99 3.56 -9.75
CA THR A 48 -2.99 3.47 -8.68
C THR A 48 -3.64 3.86 -7.35
N PRO A 49 -3.57 3.01 -6.32
CA PRO A 49 -4.22 3.32 -5.06
C PRO A 49 -3.46 4.39 -4.28
N SER A 50 -4.21 5.24 -3.58
CA SER A 50 -3.70 5.99 -2.45
C SER A 50 -3.37 5.04 -1.30
N LEU A 51 -2.20 5.22 -0.68
CA LEU A 51 -1.71 4.39 0.44
C LEU A 51 -1.89 5.08 1.79
N GLY A 52 -2.09 6.40 1.82
CA GLY A 52 -2.08 7.21 3.03
C GLY A 52 -3.03 6.69 4.12
N GLY A 53 -2.51 6.54 5.34
CA GLY A 53 -3.30 6.11 6.49
C GLY A 53 -3.96 4.74 6.33
N GLN A 54 -3.44 3.88 5.46
CA GLN A 54 -3.91 2.51 5.31
C GLN A 54 -3.52 1.69 6.56
N GLN A 55 -4.31 0.66 6.87
CA GLN A 55 -4.05 -0.19 8.03
C GLN A 55 -2.71 -0.92 7.86
N ALA A 56 -1.81 -0.82 8.85
CA ALA A 56 -0.49 -1.46 8.78
C ALA A 56 -0.58 -2.99 8.56
N PRO A 57 -1.47 -3.75 9.23
CA PRO A 57 -1.60 -5.18 8.97
C PRO A 57 -2.04 -5.48 7.53
N TYR A 58 -2.99 -4.72 6.99
CA TYR A 58 -3.38 -4.86 5.58
C TYR A 58 -2.23 -4.52 4.63
N ALA A 59 -1.52 -3.41 4.85
CA ALA A 59 -0.39 -3.00 4.02
C ALA A 59 0.71 -4.08 4.01
N LEU A 60 1.01 -4.67 5.17
CA LEU A 60 1.97 -5.75 5.31
C LEU A 60 1.59 -6.96 4.46
N ILE A 61 0.34 -7.39 4.55
CA ILE A 61 -0.17 -8.51 3.76
C ILE A 61 -0.05 -8.20 2.26
N GLN A 62 -0.43 -6.99 1.82
CA GLN A 62 -0.36 -6.64 0.40
C GLN A 62 1.09 -6.59 -0.12
N LEU A 63 2.01 -5.98 0.63
CA LEU A 63 3.43 -5.93 0.25
C LEU A 63 4.03 -7.34 0.20
N PHE A 64 3.71 -8.19 1.17
CA PHE A 64 4.11 -9.59 1.18
C PHE A 64 3.57 -10.33 -0.05
N MET A 65 2.26 -10.21 -0.33
CA MET A 65 1.65 -10.86 -1.50
C MET A 65 2.28 -10.42 -2.82
N PHE A 66 2.66 -9.15 -2.96
CA PHE A 66 3.42 -8.70 -4.13
C PHE A 66 4.84 -9.27 -4.17
N ARG A 67 5.56 -9.31 -3.05
CA ARG A 67 6.92 -9.87 -3.01
C ARG A 67 6.92 -11.35 -3.40
N GLU A 68 5.98 -12.11 -2.86
CA GLU A 68 5.83 -13.55 -3.12
C GLU A 68 5.06 -13.86 -4.41
N LYS A 69 4.67 -12.85 -5.18
CA LYS A 69 3.87 -12.97 -6.42
C LYS A 69 2.52 -13.69 -6.24
N LEU A 70 1.98 -13.70 -5.02
CA LEU A 70 0.60 -14.11 -4.72
C LEU A 70 -0.42 -13.08 -5.22
N ARG A 71 0.01 -11.82 -5.33
CA ARG A 71 -0.67 -10.77 -6.08
C ARG A 71 0.25 -10.29 -7.19
N THR A 72 -0.23 -10.31 -8.43
CA THR A 72 0.58 -9.99 -9.61
C THR A 72 0.24 -8.61 -10.16
N PHE A 73 1.26 -7.76 -10.25
CA PHE A 73 1.27 -6.48 -10.96
C PHE A 73 2.74 -6.06 -11.07
N ASP A 74 3.34 -6.20 -12.26
CA ASP A 74 4.79 -6.10 -12.46
C ASP A 74 5.44 -4.89 -11.80
N PRO A 75 4.90 -3.65 -11.88
CA PRO A 75 5.51 -2.50 -11.21
C PRO A 75 5.65 -2.68 -9.69
N MET A 76 4.63 -3.25 -9.03
CA MET A 76 4.69 -3.49 -7.59
C MET A 76 5.53 -4.70 -7.24
N ASN A 77 5.47 -5.78 -8.03
CA ASN A 77 6.33 -6.95 -7.80
C ASN A 77 7.81 -6.54 -7.90
N GLU A 78 8.19 -5.75 -8.91
CA GLU A 78 9.55 -5.24 -9.07
C GLU A 78 9.96 -4.28 -7.95
N MET A 79 9.04 -3.45 -7.45
CA MET A 79 9.30 -2.52 -6.35
C MET A 79 9.67 -3.24 -5.05
N VAL A 80 8.97 -4.34 -4.73
CA VAL A 80 9.13 -5.03 -3.44
C VAL A 80 9.99 -6.30 -3.51
N LYS A 81 10.49 -6.70 -4.69
CA LYS A 81 11.21 -7.97 -4.88
C LYS A 81 12.41 -8.18 -3.96
N SER A 82 13.06 -7.09 -3.54
CA SER A 82 14.24 -7.13 -2.66
C SER A 82 13.93 -6.76 -1.21
N PHE A 83 12.65 -6.63 -0.84
CA PHE A 83 12.26 -6.28 0.52
C PHE A 83 12.47 -7.47 1.46
N THR A 84 13.18 -7.24 2.55
CA THR A 84 13.24 -8.19 3.66
C THR A 84 11.93 -8.16 4.46
N ASP A 85 11.69 -9.13 5.36
CA ASP A 85 10.51 -9.12 6.23
C ASP A 85 10.47 -7.86 7.13
N ASP A 86 11.64 -7.42 7.59
CA ASP A 86 11.81 -6.18 8.35
C ASP A 86 11.46 -4.95 7.49
N ASP A 87 11.79 -4.96 6.20
CA ASP A 87 11.35 -3.91 5.28
C ASP A 87 9.83 -3.90 5.13
N LEU A 88 9.21 -5.07 4.92
CA LEU A 88 7.75 -5.15 4.79
C LEU A 88 7.07 -4.54 6.02
N GLN A 89 7.54 -4.87 7.23
CA GLN A 89 7.01 -4.29 8.47
C GLN A 89 7.22 -2.77 8.53
N LYS A 90 8.46 -2.30 8.31
CA LYS A 90 8.81 -0.87 8.39
C LYS A 90 8.01 -0.02 7.40
N PHE A 91 7.86 -0.50 6.15
CA PHE A 91 7.09 0.21 5.13
C PHE A 91 5.59 0.21 5.44
N SER A 92 5.06 -0.89 5.98
CA SER A 92 3.66 -0.95 6.40
C SER A 92 3.34 0.02 7.53
N ASP A 93 4.22 0.11 8.54
CA ASP A 93 4.10 1.06 9.64
C ASP A 93 4.27 2.51 9.17
N PHE A 94 5.14 2.73 8.18
CA PHE A 94 5.32 4.04 7.57
C PHE A 94 4.06 4.48 6.79
N ILE A 95 3.51 3.59 5.95
CA ILE A 95 2.27 3.83 5.18
C ILE A 95 1.11 4.20 6.11
N ALA A 96 0.96 3.50 7.24
CA ALA A 96 -0.09 3.77 8.22
C ALA A 96 0.00 5.15 8.88
N LYS A 97 1.20 5.75 8.91
CA LYS A 97 1.46 7.08 9.49
C LYS A 97 1.35 8.21 8.46
N LEU A 98 1.25 7.90 7.17
CA LEU A 98 1.02 8.91 6.15
C LEU A 98 -0.35 9.58 6.34
N PRO A 99 -0.51 10.84 5.91
CA PRO A 99 -1.81 11.51 5.93
C PRO A 99 -2.88 10.67 5.22
N LYS A 100 -4.09 10.62 5.79
CA LYS A 100 -5.23 9.98 5.14
C LYS A 100 -5.61 10.76 3.86
N PRO A 101 -5.94 10.08 2.76
CA PRO A 101 -6.46 10.72 1.56
C PRO A 101 -7.66 11.58 1.90
N GLN A 102 -7.68 12.78 1.33
CA GLN A 102 -8.79 13.71 1.47
C GLN A 102 -9.86 13.40 0.42
N PRO A 103 -11.16 13.59 0.74
CA PRO A 103 -12.20 13.55 -0.28
C PRO A 103 -11.91 14.57 -1.39
N PRO A 104 -12.45 14.37 -2.61
CA PRO A 104 -12.47 15.40 -3.64
C PRO A 104 -13.00 16.74 -3.10
N ALA A 105 -12.66 17.88 -3.71
CA ALA A 105 -13.16 19.17 -3.24
C ALA A 105 -14.68 19.29 -3.34
N GLU A 106 -15.27 18.71 -4.39
CA GLU A 106 -16.71 18.73 -4.65
C GLU A 106 -17.44 17.61 -3.90
N ALA A 107 -18.63 17.89 -3.37
CA ALA A 107 -19.41 16.96 -2.55
C ALA A 107 -19.91 15.69 -3.29
N GLY A 108 -19.72 15.63 -4.60
CA GLY A 108 -20.28 14.60 -5.46
C GLY A 108 -21.76 14.83 -5.78
N ASP A 109 -22.30 14.04 -6.71
CA ASP A 109 -23.70 13.99 -7.07
C ASP A 109 -24.52 13.41 -5.90
N PRO A 110 -25.46 14.17 -5.31
CA PRO A 110 -26.21 13.72 -4.14
C PRO A 110 -27.03 12.45 -4.38
N ALA A 111 -27.61 12.28 -5.57
CA ALA A 111 -28.42 11.11 -5.89
C ALA A 111 -27.55 9.85 -6.02
N ARG A 112 -26.37 9.99 -6.64
CA ARG A 112 -25.40 8.90 -6.75
C ARG A 112 -24.81 8.53 -5.39
N MET A 113 -24.54 9.52 -4.53
CA MET A 113 -24.10 9.29 -3.15
C MET A 113 -25.14 8.54 -2.32
N GLN A 114 -26.41 8.94 -2.40
CA GLN A 114 -27.49 8.26 -1.69
C GLN A 114 -27.66 6.81 -2.18
N LYS A 115 -27.57 6.59 -3.50
CA LYS A 115 -27.63 5.26 -4.10
C LYS A 115 -26.47 4.39 -3.62
N GLY A 116 -25.23 4.89 -3.68
CA GLY A 116 -24.06 4.14 -3.22
C GLY A 116 -24.07 3.83 -1.72
N LEU A 117 -24.58 4.73 -0.88
CA LEU A 117 -24.81 4.47 0.55
C LEU A 117 -25.79 3.32 0.76
N ALA A 118 -26.94 3.34 0.07
CA ALA A 118 -27.94 2.27 0.18
C ALA A 118 -27.36 0.91 -0.24
N LEU A 119 -26.55 0.89 -1.31
CA LEU A 119 -25.85 -0.31 -1.76
C LEU A 119 -24.82 -0.80 -0.74
N ALA A 120 -24.03 0.10 -0.15
CA ALA A 120 -23.04 -0.25 0.87
C ALA A 120 -23.69 -0.85 2.12
N GLN A 121 -24.89 -0.38 2.48
CA GLN A 121 -25.69 -0.95 3.58
C GLN A 121 -26.30 -2.29 3.20
N GLN A 122 -26.88 -2.40 2.00
CA GLN A 122 -27.48 -3.62 1.48
C GLN A 122 -26.48 -4.78 1.46
N HIS A 123 -25.27 -4.53 0.97
CA HIS A 123 -24.18 -5.51 0.87
C HIS A 123 -23.29 -5.54 2.12
N ARG A 124 -23.70 -4.84 3.18
CA ARG A 124 -23.07 -4.83 4.51
C ARG A 124 -21.57 -4.49 4.49
N CYS A 125 -21.13 -3.64 3.55
CA CYS A 125 -19.73 -3.24 3.41
C CYS A 125 -19.18 -2.63 4.71
N ASN A 126 -20.03 -1.87 5.40
CA ASN A 126 -19.73 -1.22 6.67
C ASN A 126 -19.54 -2.18 7.86
N SER A 127 -19.91 -3.45 7.74
CA SER A 127 -19.75 -4.43 8.82
C SER A 127 -18.30 -4.83 9.05
N CYS A 128 -17.49 -4.85 7.98
CA CYS A 128 -16.06 -5.13 8.05
C CYS A 128 -15.24 -3.85 7.88
N HIS A 129 -15.60 -2.98 6.94
CA HIS A 129 -14.84 -1.75 6.64
C HIS A 129 -15.15 -0.58 7.59
N ASN A 130 -15.94 -0.81 8.65
CA ASN A 130 -16.53 0.20 9.54
C ASN A 130 -17.55 1.12 8.86
N ALA A 131 -18.39 1.77 9.67
CA ALA A 131 -19.37 2.74 9.20
C ALA A 131 -18.74 3.95 8.49
N ASP A 132 -17.54 4.34 8.90
CA ASP A 132 -16.76 5.44 8.32
C ASP A 132 -15.77 5.00 7.24
N LEU A 133 -15.87 3.74 6.79
CA LEU A 133 -14.99 3.15 5.77
C LEU A 133 -13.49 3.23 6.14
N SER A 134 -13.18 3.37 7.43
CA SER A 134 -11.80 3.44 7.93
C SER A 134 -11.08 2.11 7.89
N GLY A 135 -11.80 0.99 7.85
CA GLY A 135 -11.22 -0.35 8.00
C GLY A 135 -10.67 -0.60 9.41
N LYS A 136 -10.17 -1.81 9.65
CA LYS A 136 -9.60 -2.23 10.92
C LYS A 136 -8.71 -3.46 10.75
N GLU A 137 -7.56 -3.49 11.41
CA GLU A 137 -6.60 -4.60 11.33
C GLU A 137 -6.22 -4.94 9.87
N ASN A 138 -6.53 -6.15 9.41
CA ASN A 138 -6.30 -6.59 8.03
C ASN A 138 -7.40 -6.12 7.06
N VAL A 139 -8.50 -5.53 7.55
CA VAL A 139 -9.55 -4.98 6.69
C VAL A 139 -9.16 -3.56 6.25
N PRO A 140 -9.05 -3.28 4.94
CA PRO A 140 -8.50 -2.01 4.48
C PRO A 140 -9.42 -0.82 4.72
N ARG A 141 -8.79 0.35 4.88
CA ARG A 141 -9.42 1.66 4.67
C ARG A 141 -9.87 1.78 3.22
N LEU A 142 -11.14 2.12 3.02
CA LEU A 142 -11.72 2.41 1.72
C LEU A 142 -12.03 3.90 1.53
N ALA A 143 -12.32 4.62 2.62
CA ALA A 143 -12.67 6.04 2.58
C ALA A 143 -11.67 6.86 1.76
N ASN A 144 -12.18 7.54 0.73
CA ASN A 144 -11.43 8.44 -0.15
C ASN A 144 -10.32 7.75 -0.96
N GLN A 145 -10.47 6.45 -1.20
CA GLN A 145 -9.71 5.77 -2.22
C GLN A 145 -10.16 6.21 -3.62
N ARG A 146 -9.30 6.10 -4.63
CA ARG A 146 -9.66 6.53 -5.99
C ARG A 146 -10.80 5.72 -6.58
N GLU A 147 -11.73 6.41 -7.23
CA GLU A 147 -12.92 5.81 -7.84
C GLU A 147 -12.56 4.79 -8.93
N ASP A 148 -11.59 5.08 -9.78
CA ASP A 148 -11.15 4.18 -10.86
C ASP A 148 -10.47 2.91 -10.31
N TYR A 149 -9.59 3.06 -9.32
CA TYR A 149 -8.98 1.93 -8.63
C TYR A 149 -10.03 1.07 -7.92
N LEU A 150 -11.03 1.69 -7.28
CA LEU A 150 -12.13 0.98 -6.63
C LEU A 150 -12.99 0.23 -7.67
N ASN A 151 -13.37 0.88 -8.77
CA ASN A 151 -14.11 0.25 -9.87
C ASN A 151 -13.38 -1.00 -10.37
N LYS A 152 -12.09 -0.86 -10.68
CA LYS A 152 -11.25 -1.98 -11.13
C LYS A 152 -11.18 -3.06 -10.05
N THR A 153 -10.83 -2.71 -8.83
CA THR A 153 -10.66 -3.66 -7.72
C THR A 153 -11.93 -4.46 -7.41
N LEU A 154 -13.08 -3.78 -7.33
CA LEU A 154 -14.36 -4.41 -7.05
C LEU A 154 -14.81 -5.33 -8.19
N ALA A 155 -14.56 -4.93 -9.45
CA ALA A 155 -14.81 -5.80 -10.59
C ALA A 155 -13.92 -7.05 -10.58
N GLU A 156 -12.64 -6.91 -10.23
CA GLU A 156 -11.71 -8.04 -10.17
C GLU A 156 -12.02 -9.03 -9.03
N TYR A 157 -12.55 -8.54 -7.90
CA TYR A 157 -13.06 -9.45 -6.87
C TYR A 157 -14.34 -10.16 -7.34
N LYS A 158 -15.22 -9.45 -8.05
CA LYS A 158 -16.47 -10.04 -8.58
C LYS A 158 -16.20 -11.17 -9.57
N ASP A 159 -15.27 -10.99 -10.50
CA ASP A 159 -14.91 -12.02 -11.50
C ASP A 159 -13.83 -12.99 -11.01
N ASN A 160 -13.39 -12.83 -9.75
CA ASN A 160 -12.36 -13.61 -9.08
C ASN A 160 -11.00 -13.59 -9.80
N SER A 161 -10.72 -12.60 -10.66
CA SER A 161 -9.40 -12.39 -11.25
C SER A 161 -8.39 -11.80 -10.26
N ARG A 162 -8.87 -11.15 -9.19
CA ARG A 162 -8.05 -10.72 -8.05
C ARG A 162 -8.32 -11.60 -6.84
N HIS A 163 -7.32 -12.41 -6.50
CA HIS A 163 -7.32 -13.18 -5.27
C HIS A 163 -6.93 -12.28 -4.07
N GLY A 164 -7.77 -12.29 -3.04
CA GLY A 164 -7.42 -11.74 -1.73
C GLY A 164 -6.47 -12.66 -0.96
N TYR A 165 -6.06 -12.23 0.24
CA TYR A 165 -5.39 -13.13 1.19
C TYR A 165 -6.37 -14.16 1.79
N ASP A 166 -7.68 -13.87 1.68
CA ASP A 166 -8.78 -14.81 1.87
C ASP A 166 -9.84 -14.62 0.76
N GLY A 167 -10.88 -15.47 0.75
CA GLY A 167 -11.97 -15.44 -0.24
C GLY A 167 -13.10 -14.46 0.06
N THR A 168 -13.09 -13.77 1.20
CA THR A 168 -14.24 -13.02 1.72
C THR A 168 -14.73 -11.95 0.74
N MET A 169 -13.80 -11.20 0.15
CA MET A 169 -14.18 -10.14 -0.80
C MET A 169 -14.70 -10.68 -2.13
N ALA A 170 -14.23 -11.85 -2.57
CA ALA A 170 -14.77 -12.50 -3.76
C ALA A 170 -16.20 -13.00 -3.50
N ASP A 171 -16.45 -13.57 -2.32
CA ASP A 171 -17.79 -14.01 -1.91
C ASP A 171 -18.77 -12.83 -1.85
N VAL A 172 -18.40 -11.73 -1.17
CA VAL A 172 -19.23 -10.51 -1.09
C VAL A 172 -19.48 -9.93 -2.48
N MET A 173 -18.44 -9.76 -3.30
CA MET A 173 -18.58 -9.14 -4.62
C MET A 173 -19.25 -10.05 -5.65
N GLY A 174 -19.28 -11.36 -5.42
CA GLY A 174 -20.05 -12.31 -6.20
C GLY A 174 -21.54 -11.96 -6.23
N GLU A 175 -22.08 -11.50 -5.10
CA GLU A 175 -23.49 -11.13 -4.93
C GLU A 175 -23.83 -9.73 -5.46
N VAL A 176 -22.85 -8.84 -5.63
CA VAL A 176 -23.05 -7.46 -6.11
C VAL A 176 -23.25 -7.45 -7.63
N PRO A 177 -24.41 -7.01 -8.17
CA PRO A 177 -24.59 -6.81 -9.61
C PRO A 177 -23.55 -5.87 -10.22
N LYS A 178 -23.10 -6.16 -11.45
CA LYS A 178 -22.00 -5.41 -12.11
C LYS A 178 -22.33 -3.92 -12.24
N GLU A 179 -23.60 -3.61 -12.49
CA GLU A 179 -24.13 -2.26 -12.68
C GLU A 179 -24.07 -1.42 -11.38
N GLN A 180 -23.93 -2.06 -10.22
CA GLN A 180 -23.86 -1.39 -8.91
C GLN A 180 -22.44 -0.99 -8.52
N ILE A 181 -21.42 -1.56 -9.15
CA ILE A 181 -20.01 -1.33 -8.80
C ILE A 181 -19.64 0.15 -8.95
N ALA A 182 -20.10 0.80 -10.02
CA ALA A 182 -19.82 2.20 -10.27
C ALA A 182 -20.36 3.13 -9.19
N ASP A 183 -21.53 2.82 -8.61
CA ASP A 183 -22.13 3.65 -7.56
C ASP A 183 -21.49 3.39 -6.20
N LEU A 184 -21.09 2.14 -5.92
CA LEU A 184 -20.29 1.82 -4.74
C LEU A 184 -18.93 2.54 -4.77
N ALA A 185 -18.21 2.44 -5.89
CA ALA A 185 -16.91 3.09 -6.06
C ALA A 185 -17.01 4.62 -5.91
N TYR A 186 -18.07 5.23 -6.46
CA TYR A 186 -18.33 6.66 -6.33
C TYR A 186 -18.56 7.10 -4.90
N TYR A 187 -19.45 6.39 -4.19
CA TYR A 187 -19.77 6.70 -2.80
C TYR A 187 -18.54 6.57 -1.90
N ILE A 188 -17.75 5.51 -2.08
CA ILE A 188 -16.54 5.27 -1.29
C ILE A 188 -15.48 6.35 -1.55
N SER A 189 -15.28 6.76 -2.81
CA SER A 189 -14.28 7.78 -3.17
C SER A 189 -14.65 9.18 -2.68
N HIS A 190 -15.95 9.48 -2.57
CA HIS A 190 -16.48 10.76 -2.10
C HIS A 190 -16.97 10.73 -0.65
N TYR A 191 -16.66 9.68 0.13
CA TYR A 191 -17.09 9.58 1.53
C TYR A 191 -16.63 10.79 2.36
N ARG A 192 -17.50 11.32 3.22
CA ARG A 192 -17.24 12.51 4.05
C ARG A 192 -17.68 12.29 5.49
#